data_AF-A0A6G3QGV0-F1
#
_entry.id   AF-A0A6G3QGV0-F1
#
_cell.length_a   1.000
_cell.length_b   1.000
_cell.length_c   1.000
_cell.angle_alpha   90.00
_cell.angle_beta   90.00
_cell.angle_gamma   90.00
#
_symmetry.space_group_name_H-M   'P 1'
#
loop_
_entity.id
_entity.type
_entity.pdbx_description
1 polymer ?
#
loop_
_entity_poly.entity_id
_entity_poly.type
_entity_poly.pdbx_seq_one_letter_code
_entity_poly.pdbx_strand_id
1 'polypeptide(L)'
;MNEQLPPVAPDVVAAAVESLTSRLRKKLDAATEQYAAVRAAVDGDTVSVGCGEDAVVTLTPGPSGTVTAAEQARCTCLLAPRCLHRAAVLGACPVADAEATTAEGTPAEATAAGSAATPAPDVPEPVAAQELPQPVAAALAPAQIAAAAGLWSVGAAL
;
A
#
# COMPACT_ATOMS: atom_id res chain seq x y z
N MET A 1 -10.94 -14.02 -10.08
CA MET A 1 -9.68 -13.67 -10.76
C MET A 1 -9.98 -12.80 -11.94
N ASN A 2 -9.17 -11.77 -12.19
CA ASN A 2 -9.25 -10.93 -13.38
C ASN A 2 -7.98 -11.12 -14.22
N GLU A 3 -8.11 -11.71 -15.39
CA GLU A 3 -6.98 -12.09 -16.27
C GLU A 3 -6.30 -10.87 -16.93
N GLN A 4 -6.90 -9.69 -16.87
CA GLN A 4 -6.28 -8.44 -17.35
C GLN A 4 -5.30 -7.86 -16.34
N LEU A 5 -5.36 -8.31 -15.08
CA LEU A 5 -4.46 -7.87 -14.04
C LEU A 5 -3.16 -8.69 -14.07
N PRO A 6 -2.01 -8.07 -13.74
CA PRO A 6 -0.75 -8.76 -13.70
C PRO A 6 -0.73 -9.79 -12.56
N PRO A 7 0.05 -10.87 -12.68
CA PRO A 7 0.26 -11.80 -11.58
C PRO A 7 0.88 -11.10 -10.37
N VAL A 8 0.53 -11.55 -9.17
CA VAL A 8 0.99 -10.98 -7.90
C VAL A 8 1.58 -12.10 -7.03
N ALA A 9 2.73 -11.83 -6.41
CA ALA A 9 3.32 -12.73 -5.44
C ALA A 9 2.42 -12.86 -4.19
N PRO A 10 2.21 -14.08 -3.65
CA PRO A 10 1.28 -14.30 -2.54
C PRO A 10 1.61 -13.47 -1.29
N ASP A 11 2.91 -13.26 -1.00
CA ASP A 11 3.36 -12.47 0.15
C ASP A 11 2.93 -11.00 0.09
N VAL A 12 2.83 -10.43 -1.13
CA VAL A 12 2.37 -9.05 -1.33
C VAL A 12 0.89 -8.92 -0.98
N VAL A 13 0.08 -9.92 -1.35
CA VAL A 13 -1.34 -9.97 -1.01
C VAL A 13 -1.49 -10.13 0.51
N ALA A 14 -0.76 -11.06 1.13
CA ALA A 14 -0.80 -11.28 2.58
C ALA A 14 -0.44 -10.01 3.36
N ALA A 15 0.67 -9.35 3.03
CA ALA A 15 1.11 -8.11 3.66
C ALA A 15 0.06 -6.99 3.52
N ALA A 16 -0.59 -6.88 2.35
CA ALA A 16 -1.65 -5.89 2.15
C ALA A 16 -2.85 -6.16 3.07
N VAL A 17 -3.29 -7.42 3.22
CA VAL A 17 -4.43 -7.81 4.08
C VAL A 17 -4.11 -7.66 5.56
N GLU A 18 -2.89 -8.01 5.97
CA GLU A 18 -2.40 -7.86 7.34
C GLU A 18 -2.39 -6.39 7.78
N SER A 19 -2.10 -5.49 6.84
CA SER A 19 -2.12 -4.04 7.09
C SER A 19 -3.54 -3.47 7.30
N LEU A 20 -4.61 -4.19 6.97
CA LEU A 20 -5.97 -3.69 7.14
C LEU A 20 -6.44 -3.69 8.60
N THR A 21 -7.29 -2.73 8.95
CA THR A 21 -8.07 -2.80 10.20
C THR A 21 -9.12 -3.91 10.12
N SER A 22 -9.60 -4.40 11.28
CA SER A 22 -10.64 -5.44 11.34
C SER A 22 -11.91 -5.07 10.57
N ARG A 23 -12.32 -3.79 10.64
CA ARG A 23 -13.47 -3.27 9.91
C ARG A 23 -13.29 -3.37 8.39
N LEU A 24 -12.10 -3.07 7.87
CA LEU A 24 -11.82 -3.15 6.44
C LEU A 24 -11.67 -4.61 5.97
N ARG A 25 -10.98 -5.45 6.76
CA ARG A 25 -10.79 -6.86 6.45
C ARG A 25 -12.11 -7.61 6.29
N LYS A 26 -13.13 -7.28 7.10
CA LYS A 26 -14.48 -7.85 6.98
C LYS A 26 -15.15 -7.58 5.62
N LYS A 27 -14.75 -6.53 4.92
CA LYS A 27 -15.30 -6.15 3.61
C LYS A 27 -14.46 -6.62 2.43
N LEU A 28 -13.32 -7.25 2.69
CA LEU A 28 -12.34 -7.57 1.66
C LEU A 28 -12.90 -8.49 0.59
N ASP A 29 -13.47 -9.62 0.96
CA ASP A 29 -13.89 -10.65 0.00
C ASP A 29 -14.91 -10.10 -1.01
N ALA A 30 -15.94 -9.39 -0.52
CA ALA A 30 -16.93 -8.76 -1.37
C ALA A 30 -16.32 -7.69 -2.31
N ALA A 31 -15.33 -6.94 -1.82
CA ALA A 31 -14.62 -5.96 -2.66
C ALA A 31 -13.72 -6.66 -3.70
N THR A 32 -13.07 -7.76 -3.34
CA THR A 32 -12.25 -8.57 -4.25
C THR A 32 -13.10 -9.13 -5.38
N GLU A 33 -14.28 -9.68 -5.06
CA GLU A 33 -15.25 -10.15 -6.05
C GLU A 33 -15.72 -9.03 -6.98
N GLN A 34 -16.00 -7.84 -6.41
CA GLN A 34 -16.37 -6.66 -7.20
C GLN A 34 -15.27 -6.29 -8.20
N TYR A 35 -14.01 -6.15 -7.74
CA TYR A 35 -12.92 -5.73 -8.61
C TYR A 35 -12.46 -6.82 -9.58
N ALA A 36 -12.73 -8.09 -9.30
CA ALA A 36 -12.51 -9.17 -10.26
C ALA A 36 -13.35 -9.00 -11.55
N ALA A 37 -14.49 -8.30 -11.47
CA ALA A 37 -15.35 -8.01 -12.63
C ALA A 37 -15.07 -6.66 -13.30
N VAL A 38 -14.21 -5.80 -12.72
CA VAL A 38 -13.92 -4.47 -13.24
C VAL A 38 -12.87 -4.55 -14.34
N ARG A 39 -13.11 -3.85 -15.46
CA ARG A 39 -12.14 -3.75 -16.55
C ARG A 39 -10.96 -2.87 -16.13
N ALA A 40 -9.74 -3.38 -16.31
CA ALA A 40 -8.52 -2.61 -16.06
C ALA A 40 -8.14 -1.79 -17.32
N ALA A 41 -7.54 -0.62 -17.08
CA ALA A 41 -6.85 0.14 -18.12
C ALA A 41 -5.37 -0.24 -18.11
N VAL A 42 -4.80 -0.51 -19.28
CA VAL A 42 -3.39 -0.89 -19.43
C VAL A 42 -2.69 0.19 -20.25
N ASP A 43 -1.60 0.73 -19.71
CA ASP A 43 -0.75 1.74 -20.34
C ASP A 43 0.72 1.33 -20.19
N GLY A 44 1.29 0.79 -21.27
CA GLY A 44 2.61 0.16 -21.24
C GLY A 44 2.70 -0.93 -20.18
N ASP A 45 3.61 -0.77 -19.23
CA ASP A 45 3.83 -1.69 -18.11
C ASP A 45 2.97 -1.35 -16.87
N THR A 46 2.08 -0.36 -16.97
CA THR A 46 1.23 0.08 -15.86
C THR A 46 -0.21 -0.37 -16.05
N VAL A 47 -0.82 -0.90 -14.99
CA VAL A 47 -2.23 -1.32 -14.98
C VAL A 47 -3.01 -0.53 -13.95
N SER A 48 -4.10 0.11 -14.35
CA SER A 48 -4.94 0.94 -13.48
C SER A 48 -6.36 0.39 -13.37
N VAL A 49 -6.89 0.39 -12.16
CA VAL A 49 -8.27 -0.03 -11.83
C VAL A 49 -8.98 1.14 -11.14
N GLY A 50 -10.11 1.57 -11.71
CA GLY A 50 -10.98 2.55 -11.08
C GLY A 50 -11.71 1.96 -9.87
N CYS A 51 -11.62 2.63 -8.73
CA CYS A 51 -12.20 2.22 -7.46
C CYS A 51 -13.27 3.22 -7.02
N GLY A 52 -14.38 3.29 -7.78
CA GLY A 52 -15.38 4.33 -7.63
C GLY A 52 -14.97 5.63 -8.34
N GLU A 53 -15.41 6.77 -7.83
CA GLU A 53 -15.24 8.07 -8.49
C GLU A 53 -13.87 8.73 -8.18
N ASP A 54 -13.36 8.55 -6.95
CA ASP A 54 -12.21 9.32 -6.44
C ASP A 54 -10.91 8.52 -6.26
N ALA A 55 -10.92 7.21 -6.51
CA ALA A 55 -9.79 6.34 -6.22
C ALA A 55 -9.37 5.53 -7.44
N VAL A 56 -8.07 5.45 -7.67
CA VAL A 56 -7.47 4.59 -8.69
C VAL A 56 -6.39 3.75 -8.02
N VAL A 57 -6.44 2.44 -8.23
CA VAL A 57 -5.33 1.55 -7.90
C VAL A 57 -4.45 1.40 -9.14
N THR A 58 -3.16 1.64 -8.99
CA THR A 58 -2.16 1.50 -10.03
C THR A 58 -1.19 0.40 -9.63
N LEU A 59 -1.02 -0.57 -10.53
CA LEU A 59 -0.07 -1.67 -10.42
C LEU A 59 1.04 -1.43 -11.44
N THR A 60 2.28 -1.55 -10.99
CA THR A 60 3.51 -1.38 -11.78
C THR A 60 4.37 -2.62 -11.60
N PRO A 61 4.05 -3.72 -12.29
CA PRO A 61 4.81 -4.96 -12.20
C PRO A 61 6.29 -4.73 -12.51
N GLY A 62 7.16 -5.56 -11.92
CA GLY A 62 8.59 -5.54 -12.22
C GLY A 62 8.88 -6.07 -13.63
N PRO A 63 10.18 -6.17 -14.01
CA PRO A 63 10.60 -6.70 -15.31
C PRO A 63 10.06 -8.11 -15.63
N SER A 64 9.75 -8.89 -14.61
CA SER A 64 9.15 -10.23 -14.75
C SER A 64 7.65 -10.20 -15.11
N GLY A 65 7.03 -9.02 -15.19
CA GLY A 65 5.58 -8.87 -15.38
C GLY A 65 4.74 -9.16 -14.12
N THR A 66 5.40 -9.43 -12.99
CA THR A 66 4.77 -9.77 -11.70
C THR A 66 4.92 -8.63 -10.69
N VAL A 67 3.89 -8.41 -9.89
CA VAL A 67 3.96 -7.56 -8.69
C VAL A 67 4.56 -8.37 -7.55
N THR A 68 5.79 -8.06 -7.17
CA THR A 68 6.57 -8.75 -6.13
C THR A 68 6.89 -7.87 -4.91
N ALA A 69 6.63 -6.57 -4.98
CA ALA A 69 6.86 -5.63 -3.89
C ALA A 69 5.62 -4.75 -3.62
N ALA A 70 5.47 -4.27 -2.38
CA ALA A 70 4.30 -3.50 -1.98
C ALA A 70 4.22 -2.12 -2.67
N GLU A 71 5.36 -1.53 -2.99
CA GLU A 71 5.50 -0.19 -3.58
C GLU A 71 5.03 -0.15 -5.04
N GLN A 72 4.97 -1.32 -5.68
CA GLN A 72 4.46 -1.52 -7.03
C GLN A 72 2.93 -1.41 -7.11
N ALA A 73 2.24 -1.44 -5.95
CA ALA A 73 0.80 -1.28 -5.86
C ALA A 73 0.44 -0.01 -5.06
N ARG A 74 -0.06 1.00 -5.76
CA ARG A 74 -0.40 2.30 -5.18
C ARG A 74 -1.88 2.58 -5.36
N CYS A 75 -2.50 3.19 -4.36
CA CYS A 75 -3.86 3.68 -4.46
C CYS A 75 -3.86 5.18 -4.18
N THR A 76 -4.67 5.95 -4.91
CA THR A 76 -4.81 7.40 -4.70
C THR A 76 -5.75 7.75 -3.56
N CYS A 77 -6.46 6.79 -2.97
CA CYS A 77 -7.40 7.09 -1.90
C CYS A 77 -6.69 7.58 -0.62
N LEU A 78 -7.40 8.38 0.18
CA LEU A 78 -6.87 8.98 1.41
C LEU A 78 -6.39 7.99 2.47
N LEU A 79 -6.79 6.72 2.37
CA LEU A 79 -6.36 5.65 3.28
C LEU A 79 -5.12 4.89 2.79
N ALA A 80 -4.53 5.30 1.68
CA ALA A 80 -3.28 4.70 1.21
C ALA A 80 -2.16 4.87 2.25
N PRO A 81 -1.27 3.87 2.43
CA PRO A 81 -1.23 2.58 1.73
C PRO A 81 -2.23 1.54 2.24
N ARG A 82 -2.77 1.70 3.45
CA ARG A 82 -3.56 0.67 4.18
C ARG A 82 -5.05 0.71 3.84
N CYS A 83 -5.37 0.70 2.56
CA CYS A 83 -6.74 0.85 2.06
C CYS A 83 -7.34 -0.47 1.55
N LEU A 84 -8.67 -0.57 1.63
CA LEU A 84 -9.44 -1.71 1.12
C LEU A 84 -9.23 -1.91 -0.38
N HIS A 85 -9.25 -0.82 -1.17
CA HIS A 85 -9.14 -0.87 -2.62
C HIS A 85 -7.87 -1.58 -3.09
N ARG A 86 -6.70 -1.20 -2.54
CA ARG A 86 -5.42 -1.82 -2.92
C ARG A 86 -5.42 -3.31 -2.58
N ALA A 87 -5.84 -3.68 -1.38
CA ALA A 87 -5.85 -5.08 -0.97
C ALA A 87 -6.82 -5.92 -1.82
N ALA A 88 -8.00 -5.37 -2.14
CA ALA A 88 -9.00 -6.05 -2.93
C ALA A 88 -8.59 -6.23 -4.40
N VAL A 89 -7.95 -5.21 -5.00
CA VAL A 89 -7.39 -5.31 -6.36
C VAL A 89 -6.26 -6.34 -6.40
N LEU A 90 -5.34 -6.32 -5.41
CA LEU A 90 -4.29 -7.34 -5.30
C LEU A 90 -4.85 -8.75 -5.13
N GLY A 91 -5.94 -8.91 -4.37
CA GLY A 91 -6.62 -10.19 -4.21
C GLY A 91 -7.41 -10.65 -5.46
N ALA A 92 -7.70 -9.73 -6.40
CA ALA A 92 -8.38 -10.05 -7.65
C ALA A 92 -7.40 -10.47 -8.77
N CYS A 93 -6.11 -10.15 -8.61
CA CYS A 93 -5.06 -10.51 -9.56
C CYS A 93 -4.80 -12.02 -9.61
N PRO A 94 -4.30 -12.55 -10.74
CA PRO A 94 -3.66 -13.86 -10.83
C PRO A 94 -2.58 -14.04 -9.74
N VAL A 95 -2.47 -15.22 -9.14
CA VAL A 95 -1.40 -15.52 -8.18
C VAL A 95 -0.20 -16.02 -8.99
N ALA A 96 0.97 -15.43 -8.76
CA ALA A 96 2.19 -15.92 -9.36
C ALA A 96 2.59 -17.27 -8.74
N ASP A 97 3.02 -18.22 -9.57
CA ASP A 97 3.63 -19.45 -9.08
C ASP A 97 4.92 -19.12 -8.33
N ALA A 98 5.00 -19.57 -7.07
CA ALA A 98 6.11 -19.26 -6.17
C ALA A 98 7.46 -19.86 -6.63
N GLU A 99 7.46 -20.74 -7.63
CA GLU A 99 8.65 -21.46 -8.11
C GLU A 99 9.60 -20.59 -8.97
N ALA A 100 9.23 -19.36 -9.35
CA ALA A 100 10.08 -18.48 -10.16
C ALA A 100 10.99 -17.53 -9.36
N THR A 101 11.08 -17.66 -8.03
CA THR A 101 11.99 -16.85 -7.18
C THR A 101 12.93 -17.75 -6.37
N THR A 102 13.75 -18.54 -7.06
CA THR A 102 15.01 -19.06 -6.51
C THR A 102 16.15 -18.35 -7.23
N ALA A 103 16.46 -17.13 -6.78
CA ALA A 103 17.77 -16.56 -7.02
C ALA A 103 18.76 -17.27 -6.10
N GLU A 104 19.67 -18.00 -6.74
CA GLU A 104 20.89 -18.62 -6.24
C GLU A 104 21.50 -17.92 -5.01
N GLY A 105 21.69 -18.67 -3.92
CA GLY A 105 22.29 -18.16 -2.70
C GLY A 105 22.47 -19.21 -1.62
N THR A 106 23.04 -20.37 -1.96
CA THR A 106 23.58 -21.34 -0.99
C THR A 106 25.11 -21.14 -0.92
N PRO A 107 25.69 -20.98 0.28
CA PRO A 107 26.41 -22.12 0.87
C PRO A 107 25.93 -22.48 2.29
N ALA A 108 25.63 -23.77 2.43
CA ALA A 108 25.86 -24.67 3.56
C ALA A 108 26.07 -24.11 4.99
N GLU A 109 25.06 -24.36 5.82
CA GLU A 109 25.08 -24.96 7.16
C GLU A 109 26.42 -25.17 7.90
N ALA A 110 26.51 -24.67 9.14
CA ALA A 110 26.99 -25.43 10.33
C ALA A 110 26.85 -24.64 11.66
N THR A 111 25.81 -24.98 12.41
CA THR A 111 25.72 -25.25 13.87
C THR A 111 26.82 -24.75 14.83
N ALA A 112 26.42 -24.04 15.90
CA ALA A 112 26.76 -24.39 17.30
C ALA A 112 26.00 -23.51 18.33
N ALA A 113 25.35 -24.18 19.28
CA ALA A 113 24.72 -23.62 20.47
C ALA A 113 25.77 -23.27 21.55
N GLY A 114 25.48 -22.25 22.37
CA GLY A 114 26.23 -21.90 23.58
C GLY A 114 25.44 -20.95 24.48
N SER A 115 25.21 -21.39 25.72
CA SER A 115 24.22 -20.88 26.68
C SER A 115 24.72 -19.71 27.56
N ALA A 116 23.77 -18.81 27.88
CA ALA A 116 23.56 -17.98 29.08
C ALA A 116 24.72 -17.30 29.85
N ALA A 117 24.60 -15.97 30.01
CA ALA A 117 24.67 -15.30 31.33
C ALA A 117 24.05 -13.89 31.28
N THR A 118 23.06 -13.66 32.15
CA THR A 118 22.47 -12.36 32.52
C THR A 118 23.46 -11.52 33.35
N PRO A 119 23.41 -10.18 33.22
CA PRO A 119 23.23 -9.35 34.42
C PRO A 119 22.07 -8.35 34.26
N ALA A 120 21.42 -8.07 35.39
CA ALA A 120 20.32 -7.13 35.56
C ALA A 120 20.86 -5.70 35.86
N PRO A 121 19.99 -4.68 36.08
CA PRO A 121 19.92 -3.49 35.25
C PRO A 121 20.63 -2.26 35.87
N ASP A 122 21.13 -1.38 35.01
CA ASP A 122 21.59 -0.04 35.41
C ASP A 122 20.59 1.01 34.90
N VAL A 123 20.08 1.84 35.80
CA VAL A 123 19.17 2.96 35.53
C VAL A 123 19.95 4.26 35.76
N PRO A 124 20.15 5.06 34.71
CA PRO A 124 19.86 6.50 34.77
C PRO A 124 19.26 6.97 33.42
N GLU A 125 18.52 8.04 33.20
CA GLU A 125 17.96 9.19 33.92
C GLU A 125 16.88 9.74 32.94
N PRO A 126 15.94 10.61 33.35
CA PRO A 126 14.86 11.05 32.48
C PRO A 126 15.39 11.93 31.33
N VAL A 127 15.23 11.47 30.09
CA VAL A 127 15.42 12.31 28.91
C VAL A 127 14.38 13.42 28.91
N ALA A 128 14.87 14.66 28.99
CA ALA A 128 14.06 15.86 28.86
C ALA A 128 13.21 15.78 27.59
N ALA A 129 11.92 16.09 27.74
CA ALA A 129 10.98 16.19 26.63
C ALA A 129 11.54 17.18 25.59
N GLN A 130 11.91 16.65 24.43
CA GLN A 130 12.15 17.46 23.25
C GLN A 130 10.78 18.01 22.81
N GLU A 131 10.58 19.31 23.05
CA GLU A 131 9.41 20.04 22.60
C GLU A 131 9.40 20.02 21.06
N LEU A 132 8.47 19.26 20.49
CA LEU A 132 8.23 19.23 19.06
C LEU A 132 7.82 20.65 18.62
N PRO A 133 8.46 21.25 17.60
CA PRO A 133 8.03 22.55 17.10
C PRO A 133 6.57 22.45 16.64
N GLN A 134 5.70 23.20 17.31
CA GLN A 134 4.30 23.26 16.91
C GLN A 134 4.22 23.86 15.50
N PRO A 135 3.44 23.26 14.59
CA PRO A 135 3.20 23.85 13.29
C PRO A 135 2.48 25.17 13.50
N VAL A 136 3.19 26.29 13.27
CA VAL A 136 2.56 27.59 13.17
C VAL A 136 1.66 27.51 11.94
N ALA A 137 0.34 27.50 12.17
CA ALA A 137 -0.64 27.55 11.10
C ALA A 137 -0.38 28.84 10.31
N ALA A 138 0.24 28.72 9.14
CA ALA A 138 0.39 29.84 8.23
C ALA A 138 -1.02 30.26 7.81
N ALA A 139 -1.43 31.45 8.26
CA ALA A 139 -2.70 32.02 7.84
C ALA A 139 -2.69 32.17 6.32
N LEU A 140 -3.73 31.64 5.66
CA LEU A 140 -3.86 31.74 4.22
C LEU A 140 -3.95 33.21 3.81
N ALA A 141 -3.16 33.59 2.81
CA ALA A 141 -3.19 34.93 2.26
C ALA A 141 -4.56 35.18 1.56
N PRO A 142 -5.06 36.42 1.53
CA PRO A 142 -6.32 36.75 0.86
C PRO A 142 -6.39 36.29 -0.60
N ALA A 143 -5.25 36.32 -1.30
CA ALA A 143 -5.15 35.84 -2.68
C ALA A 143 -5.41 34.32 -2.82
N GLN A 144 -4.97 33.52 -1.83
CA GLN A 144 -5.18 32.07 -1.83
C GLN A 144 -6.66 31.74 -1.58
N ILE A 145 -7.31 32.50 -0.69
CA ILE A 145 -8.75 32.38 -0.42
C ILE A 145 -9.56 32.75 -1.66
N ALA A 146 -9.21 33.85 -2.34
CA ALA A 146 -9.88 34.28 -3.56
C ALA A 146 -9.74 33.25 -4.70
N ALA A 147 -8.55 32.66 -4.87
CA ALA A 147 -8.32 31.62 -5.86
C ALA A 147 -9.16 30.36 -5.59
N ALA A 148 -9.21 29.89 -4.34
CA ALA A 148 -10.02 28.74 -3.95
C ALA A 148 -11.53 29.00 -4.16
N ALA A 149 -12.02 30.20 -3.82
CA ALA A 149 -13.41 30.60 -4.05
C ALA A 149 -13.76 30.66 -5.56
N GLY A 150 -12.83 31.15 -6.39
CA GLY A 150 -12.98 31.16 -7.84
C GLY A 150 -13.16 29.75 -8.42
N LEU A 151 -12.31 28.80 -8.02
CA LEU A 151 -12.41 27.40 -8.45
C LEU A 151 -13.76 26.76 -8.04
N TRP A 152 -14.21 27.02 -6.81
CA TRP A 152 -15.50 26.52 -6.32
C TRP A 152 -16.69 27.08 -7.12
N SER A 153 -16.65 28.37 -7.46
CA SER A 153 -17.74 29.01 -8.23
C SER A 153 -17.87 28.45 -9.65
N VAL A 154 -16.77 28.02 -10.27
CA VAL A 154 -16.78 27.38 -11.60
C VAL A 154 -17.35 25.97 -11.52
N GLY A 155 -17.00 25.21 -10.48
CA GLY A 155 -17.52 23.85 -10.27
C GLY A 155 -19.01 23.80 -9.93
N ALA A 156 -19.55 24.82 -9.25
CA ALA A 156 -20.96 24.91 -8.88
C ALA A 156 -21.88 25.41 -10.02
N ALA A 157 -21.32 25.80 -11.16
CA ALA A 157 -22.04 26.27 -12.34
C ALA A 157 -22.17 25.21 -13.45
N LEU A 158 -21.73 23.98 -13.19
CA LEU A 158 -21.87 22.78 -14.05
C LEU A 158 -23.05 21.93 -13.58
#